data_AF-A0A937YHL0-F1
#
_entry.id   AF-A0A937YHL0-F1
#
_cell.length_a   1.000
_cell.length_b   1.000
_cell.length_c   1.000
_cell.angle_alpha   90.00
_cell.angle_beta   90.00
_cell.angle_gamma   90.00
#
_symmetry.space_group_name_H-M   'P 1'
#
loop_
_entity.id
_entity.type
_entity.pdbx_description
1 polymer ?
#
loop_
_entity_poly.entity_id
_entity_poly.type
_entity_poly.pdbx_seq_one_letter_code
_entity_poly.pdbx_strand_id
1 'polypeptide(L)'
;MTIYSQRLGAEPLIALGSRLLQARRFADAEATYRVALQLEPSAAAAHANLGTALKRLDRLDEAITCYRTATRLLRSVPVDPAAVIEPAQAETFQWASPLKLAHDAEQIAYLIEHRRRPAADRAMIATLDEVRRAIDDGVNPSHSCALSAAQAERLAHFYNRLLHHPAIDIEGSCLNPALDRADIEARYAASAPSIVVVDDLLSLPALEAIHRFCLEATIWFDCKEAGGYLGAYLHDGFDAPVLVRFAKELRSALPALL
;
A
#
# COMPACT_ATOMS: atom_id res chain seq x y z
N MET A 1 -18.11 -31.96 -29.71
CA MET A 1 -17.48 -32.25 -28.41
C MET A 1 -16.13 -31.53 -28.40
N THR A 2 -16.16 -30.22 -28.21
CA THR A 2 -14.95 -29.39 -28.16
C THR A 2 -14.47 -29.43 -26.72
N ILE A 3 -13.43 -30.22 -26.48
CA ILE A 3 -12.73 -30.25 -25.20
C ILE A 3 -12.11 -28.86 -25.08
N TYR A 4 -12.75 -27.96 -24.32
CA TYR A 4 -12.10 -26.74 -23.87
C TYR A 4 -10.88 -27.20 -23.08
N SER A 5 -9.68 -27.11 -23.68
CA SER A 5 -8.46 -27.06 -22.90
C SER A 5 -8.55 -25.78 -22.09
N GLN A 6 -9.12 -25.85 -20.90
CA GLN A 6 -8.88 -24.86 -19.86
C GLN A 6 -7.37 -24.90 -19.65
N ARG A 7 -6.67 -23.96 -20.28
CA ARG A 7 -5.32 -23.61 -19.90
C ARG A 7 -5.44 -23.27 -18.43
N LEU A 8 -4.94 -24.14 -17.55
CA LEU A 8 -4.95 -23.89 -16.10
C LEU A 8 -4.28 -22.53 -15.89
N GLY A 9 -5.10 -21.51 -15.59
CA GLY A 9 -4.61 -20.18 -15.25
C GLY A 9 -3.87 -20.22 -13.92
N ALA A 10 -3.28 -19.09 -13.51
CA ALA A 10 -2.59 -19.03 -12.23
C ALA A 10 -3.55 -19.11 -11.03
N GLU A 11 -4.85 -18.86 -11.23
CA GLU A 11 -5.87 -18.76 -10.17
C GLU A 11 -5.90 -19.95 -9.19
N PRO A 12 -5.92 -21.23 -9.61
CA PRO A 12 -5.92 -22.34 -8.66
C PRO A 12 -4.62 -22.43 -7.85
N LEU A 13 -3.47 -22.05 -8.44
CA LEU A 13 -2.19 -21.98 -7.74
C LEU A 13 -2.18 -20.83 -6.73
N ILE A 14 -2.77 -19.68 -7.08
CA ILE A 14 -2.93 -18.55 -6.17
C ILE A 14 -3.79 -18.96 -4.97
N ALA A 15 -4.92 -19.63 -5.22
CA ALA A 15 -5.81 -20.13 -4.17
C ALA A 15 -5.10 -21.15 -3.26
N LEU A 16 -4.37 -22.10 -3.84
CA LEU A 16 -3.57 -23.07 -3.08
C LEU A 16 -2.50 -22.38 -2.23
N GLY A 17 -1.72 -21.47 -2.82
CA GLY A 17 -0.73 -20.67 -2.12
C GLY A 17 -1.32 -19.93 -0.91
N SER A 18 -2.54 -19.40 -1.06
CA SER A 18 -3.21 -18.66 0.02
C SER A 18 -3.60 -19.57 1.18
N ARG A 19 -4.02 -20.81 0.90
CA ARG A 19 -4.26 -21.81 1.94
C ARG A 19 -2.96 -22.26 2.61
N LEU A 20 -1.87 -22.36 1.87
CA LEU A 20 -0.55 -22.65 2.43
C LEU A 20 -0.06 -21.51 3.35
N LEU A 21 -0.27 -20.25 2.98
CA LEU A 21 -0.01 -19.09 3.83
C LEU A 21 -0.79 -19.15 5.14
N GLN A 22 -2.10 -19.43 5.08
CA GLN A 22 -2.95 -19.59 6.26
C GLN A 22 -2.48 -20.75 7.14
N ALA A 23 -2.04 -21.85 6.54
CA ALA A 23 -1.44 -23.00 7.22
C ALA A 23 0.01 -22.74 7.71
N ARG A 24 0.54 -21.53 7.57
CA ARG A 24 1.92 -21.13 7.93
C ARG A 24 3.03 -21.93 7.21
N ARG A 25 2.71 -22.55 6.07
CA ARG A 25 3.65 -23.27 5.21
C ARG A 25 4.28 -22.32 4.20
N PHE A 26 5.09 -21.38 4.71
CA PHE A 26 5.54 -20.23 3.92
C PHE A 26 6.44 -20.59 2.74
N ALA A 27 7.35 -21.57 2.88
CA ALA A 27 8.21 -22.02 1.79
C ALA A 27 7.42 -22.72 0.66
N ASP A 28 6.41 -23.51 1.02
CA ASP A 28 5.53 -24.16 0.04
C ASP A 28 4.66 -23.12 -0.68
N ALA A 29 4.16 -22.12 0.05
CA ALA A 29 3.42 -21.00 -0.53
C ALA A 29 4.29 -20.22 -1.51
N GLU A 30 5.53 -19.90 -1.14
CA GLU A 30 6.52 -19.23 -2.00
C GLU A 30 6.73 -20.01 -3.30
N ALA A 31 7.01 -21.32 -3.22
CA ALA A 31 7.19 -22.17 -4.39
C ALA A 31 5.93 -22.17 -5.28
N THR A 32 4.75 -22.29 -4.67
CA THR A 32 3.46 -22.30 -5.39
C THR A 32 3.22 -20.97 -6.13
N TYR A 33 3.45 -19.83 -5.47
CA TYR A 33 3.27 -18.53 -6.11
C TYR A 33 4.30 -18.28 -7.22
N ARG A 34 5.53 -18.77 -7.10
CA ARG A 34 6.49 -18.68 -8.21
C ARG A 34 6.03 -19.46 -9.44
N VAL A 35 5.41 -20.63 -9.27
CA VAL A 35 4.80 -21.38 -10.38
C VAL A 35 3.60 -20.61 -10.95
N ALA A 36 2.76 -20.02 -10.10
CA ALA A 36 1.65 -19.17 -10.54
C ALA A 36 2.15 -18.01 -11.43
N LEU A 37 3.22 -17.35 -11.02
CA LEU A 37 3.85 -16.24 -11.74
C LEU A 37 4.58 -16.66 -13.02
N GLN A 38 4.98 -17.92 -13.16
CA GLN A 38 5.48 -18.45 -14.44
C GLN A 38 4.35 -18.62 -15.46
N LEU A 39 3.15 -18.97 -15.00
CA LEU A 39 1.97 -19.07 -15.87
C LEU A 39 1.39 -17.69 -16.19
N GLU A 40 1.33 -16.81 -15.20
CA GLU A 40 0.76 -15.47 -15.31
C GLU A 40 1.63 -14.43 -14.58
N PRO A 41 2.64 -13.85 -15.27
CA PRO A 41 3.55 -12.87 -14.67
C PRO A 41 2.87 -11.58 -14.17
N SER A 42 1.69 -11.27 -14.71
CA SER A 42 0.88 -10.09 -14.38
C SER A 42 -0.11 -10.31 -13.23
N ALA A 43 -0.15 -11.50 -12.62
CA ALA A 43 -1.06 -11.79 -11.52
C ALA A 43 -0.69 -10.99 -10.25
N ALA A 44 -1.30 -9.81 -10.07
CA ALA A 44 -1.03 -8.91 -8.95
C ALA A 44 -1.22 -9.59 -7.59
N ALA A 45 -2.27 -10.42 -7.44
CA ALA A 45 -2.53 -11.18 -6.23
C ALA A 45 -1.41 -12.20 -5.92
N ALA A 46 -0.83 -12.84 -6.93
CA ALA A 46 0.29 -13.76 -6.75
C ALA A 46 1.54 -13.02 -6.25
N HIS A 47 1.84 -11.84 -6.81
CA HIS A 47 2.94 -10.98 -6.33
C HIS A 47 2.73 -10.54 -4.87
N ALA A 48 1.54 -10.02 -4.52
CA ALA A 48 1.26 -9.56 -3.16
C ALA A 48 1.38 -10.71 -2.13
N ASN A 49 0.86 -11.88 -2.47
CA ASN A 49 0.91 -13.03 -1.59
C ASN A 49 2.31 -13.67 -1.50
N LEU A 50 3.08 -13.68 -2.59
CA LEU A 50 4.50 -14.03 -2.57
C LEU A 50 5.27 -13.09 -1.63
N GLY A 51 5.02 -11.78 -1.70
CA GLY A 51 5.58 -10.81 -0.77
C GLY A 51 5.21 -11.11 0.69
N THR A 52 4.01 -11.61 0.93
CA THR A 52 3.58 -12.05 2.28
C THR A 52 4.34 -13.28 2.75
N ALA A 53 4.52 -14.29 1.88
CA ALA A 53 5.32 -15.48 2.18
C ALA A 53 6.78 -15.11 2.50
N LEU A 54 7.40 -14.28 1.66
CA LEU A 54 8.78 -13.83 1.82
C LEU A 54 8.98 -13.00 3.09
N LYS A 55 8.03 -12.12 3.43
CA LYS A 55 8.04 -11.37 4.70
C LYS A 55 8.06 -12.32 5.90
N ARG A 56 7.27 -13.40 5.86
CA ARG A 56 7.22 -14.42 6.93
C ARG A 56 8.48 -15.26 7.02
N LEU A 57 9.29 -15.28 5.96
CA LEU A 57 10.60 -15.93 5.88
C LEU A 57 11.76 -14.95 6.17
N ASP A 58 11.49 -13.75 6.69
CA ASP A 58 12.45 -12.66 6.97
C ASP A 58 13.22 -12.16 5.72
N ARG A 59 12.70 -12.43 4.52
CA ARG A 59 13.27 -11.98 3.22
C ARG A 59 12.62 -10.67 2.77
N LEU A 60 12.79 -9.63 3.59
CA LEU A 60 12.07 -8.35 3.45
C LEU A 60 12.37 -7.60 2.14
N ASP A 61 13.61 -7.64 1.65
CA ASP A 61 14.00 -6.92 0.44
C ASP A 61 13.29 -7.49 -0.81
N GLU A 62 13.17 -8.83 -0.89
CA GLU A 62 12.40 -9.49 -1.95
C GLU A 62 10.90 -9.27 -1.78
N ALA A 63 10.41 -9.30 -0.53
CA ALA A 63 9.00 -9.04 -0.24
C ALA A 63 8.55 -7.66 -0.75
N ILE A 64 9.35 -6.61 -0.50
CA ILE A 64 9.09 -5.25 -1.01
C ILE A 64 9.03 -5.22 -2.54
N THR A 65 9.94 -5.91 -3.22
CA THR A 65 9.95 -5.97 -4.68
C THR A 65 8.65 -6.59 -5.22
N CYS A 66 8.17 -7.65 -4.56
CA CYS A 66 6.89 -8.28 -4.89
C CYS A 66 5.71 -7.34 -4.62
N TYR A 67 5.64 -6.68 -3.46
CA TYR A 67 4.57 -5.73 -3.16
C TYR A 67 4.52 -4.58 -4.15
N ARG A 68 5.67 -3.97 -4.48
CA ARG A 68 5.75 -2.89 -5.45
C ARG A 68 5.25 -3.32 -6.83
N THR A 69 5.58 -4.55 -7.22
CA THR A 69 5.10 -5.12 -8.49
C THR A 69 3.59 -5.31 -8.46
N ALA A 70 3.04 -5.85 -7.37
CA ALA A 70 1.60 -6.00 -7.18
C ALA A 70 0.88 -4.66 -7.21
N THR A 71 1.35 -3.66 -6.46
CA THR A 71 0.79 -2.30 -6.42
C THR A 71 0.82 -1.68 -7.81
N ARG A 72 1.96 -1.76 -8.51
CA ARG A 72 2.06 -1.22 -9.88
C ARG A 72 1.07 -1.89 -10.81
N LEU A 73 0.97 -3.22 -10.78
CA LEU A 73 0.02 -3.96 -11.62
C LEU A 73 -1.42 -3.56 -11.29
N LEU A 74 -1.80 -3.49 -10.01
CA LEU A 74 -3.17 -3.19 -9.59
C LEU A 74 -3.56 -1.71 -9.77
N ARG A 75 -2.63 -0.78 -9.55
CA ARG A 75 -2.91 0.65 -9.36
C ARG A 75 -2.39 1.54 -10.48
N SER A 76 -1.60 1.04 -11.42
CA SER A 76 -1.20 1.85 -12.58
C SER A 76 -2.41 2.23 -13.43
N VAL A 77 -2.34 3.38 -14.10
CA VAL A 77 -3.31 3.72 -15.14
C VAL A 77 -3.15 2.70 -16.28
N PRO A 78 -4.22 2.04 -16.76
CA PRO A 78 -4.11 1.11 -17.87
C PRO A 78 -3.62 1.86 -19.11
N VAL A 79 -2.52 1.39 -19.69
CA VAL A 79 -1.97 1.98 -20.93
C VAL A 79 -2.88 1.67 -22.12
N ASP A 80 -3.60 0.54 -22.06
CA ASP A 80 -4.60 0.12 -23.03
C ASP A 80 -5.97 -0.01 -22.32
N PRO A 81 -6.98 0.79 -22.71
CA PRO A 81 -8.35 0.66 -22.21
C PRO A 81 -9.00 -0.71 -22.49
N ALA A 82 -8.48 -1.45 -23.48
CA ALA A 82 -8.95 -2.78 -23.85
C ALA A 82 -8.16 -3.94 -23.21
N ALA A 83 -7.10 -3.64 -22.44
CA ALA A 83 -6.40 -4.66 -21.67
C ALA A 83 -7.37 -5.28 -20.66
N VAL A 84 -7.29 -6.60 -20.47
CA VAL A 84 -8.08 -7.31 -19.45
C VAL A 84 -7.73 -6.72 -18.10
N ILE A 85 -8.64 -5.93 -17.56
CA ILE A 85 -8.59 -5.43 -16.19
C ILE A 85 -8.84 -6.66 -15.31
N GLU A 86 -7.84 -7.01 -14.49
CA GLU A 86 -8.01 -8.04 -13.45
C GLU A 86 -9.29 -7.70 -12.65
N PRO A 87 -10.20 -8.64 -12.37
CA PRO A 87 -11.46 -8.33 -11.67
C PRO A 87 -11.27 -7.53 -10.39
N ALA A 88 -10.18 -7.80 -9.65
CA ALA A 88 -9.78 -7.04 -8.46
C ALA A 88 -9.46 -5.56 -8.73
N GLN A 89 -8.92 -5.22 -9.91
CA GLN A 89 -8.79 -3.83 -10.33
C GLN A 89 -10.18 -3.21 -10.57
N ALA A 90 -11.08 -3.91 -11.28
CA ALA A 90 -12.39 -3.38 -11.64
C ALA A 90 -13.27 -3.06 -10.43
N GLU A 91 -13.27 -3.92 -9.40
CA GLU A 91 -14.05 -3.74 -8.17
C GLU A 91 -13.60 -2.51 -7.37
N THR A 92 -12.31 -2.19 -7.38
CA THR A 92 -11.74 -1.13 -6.56
C THR A 92 -12.16 0.29 -7.00
N PHE A 93 -12.73 0.43 -8.21
CA PHE A 93 -13.21 1.71 -8.75
C PHE A 93 -14.73 1.85 -8.69
N GLN A 94 -15.45 0.87 -8.13
CA GLN A 94 -16.91 0.87 -8.08
C GLN A 94 -17.46 1.47 -6.79
N TRP A 95 -16.61 1.66 -5.77
CA TRP A 95 -17.01 2.09 -4.44
C TRP A 95 -16.18 3.29 -4.01
N ALA A 96 -16.81 4.24 -3.34
CA ALA A 96 -16.13 5.38 -2.74
C ALA A 96 -16.83 5.86 -1.48
N SER A 97 -16.07 6.46 -0.57
CA SER A 97 -16.60 7.21 0.57
C SER A 97 -16.36 8.71 0.37
N PRO A 98 -17.25 9.59 0.89
CA PRO A 98 -17.03 11.04 0.85
C PRO A 98 -15.69 11.47 1.44
N LEU A 99 -15.27 10.85 2.55
CA LEU A 99 -13.99 11.08 3.23
C LEU A 99 -12.82 10.79 2.28
N LYS A 100 -12.87 9.67 1.56
CA LYS A 100 -11.80 9.30 0.64
C LYS A 100 -11.69 10.24 -0.55
N LEU A 101 -12.83 10.66 -1.11
CA LEU A 101 -12.84 11.61 -2.22
C LEU A 101 -12.31 12.99 -1.78
N ALA A 102 -12.66 13.44 -0.57
CA ALA A 102 -12.12 14.68 0.01
C ALA A 102 -10.61 14.58 0.23
N HIS A 103 -10.15 13.49 0.82
CA HIS A 103 -8.72 13.25 1.02
C HIS A 103 -7.94 13.30 -0.30
N ASP A 104 -8.42 12.63 -1.35
CA ASP A 104 -7.72 12.62 -2.64
C ASP A 104 -7.68 13.99 -3.30
N ALA A 105 -8.76 14.78 -3.13
CA ALA A 105 -8.81 16.16 -3.60
C ALA A 105 -7.75 17.02 -2.91
N GLU A 106 -7.64 16.92 -1.58
CA GLU A 106 -6.62 17.61 -0.79
C GLU A 106 -5.20 17.15 -1.15
N GLN A 107 -4.98 15.85 -1.31
CA GLN A 107 -3.68 15.30 -1.68
C GLN A 107 -3.24 15.78 -3.07
N ILE A 108 -4.14 15.77 -4.06
CA ILE A 108 -3.83 16.28 -5.40
C ILE A 108 -3.54 17.80 -5.34
N ALA A 109 -4.30 18.57 -4.55
CA ALA A 109 -4.03 19.99 -4.36
C ALA A 109 -2.63 20.24 -3.77
N TYR A 110 -2.26 19.50 -2.72
CA TYR A 110 -0.94 19.54 -2.11
C TYR A 110 0.16 19.24 -3.14
N LEU A 111 0.00 18.16 -3.92
CA LEU A 111 0.97 17.77 -4.95
C LEU A 111 1.14 18.84 -6.04
N ILE A 112 0.07 19.54 -6.41
CA ILE A 112 0.13 20.64 -7.38
C ILE A 112 0.88 21.85 -6.79
N GLU A 113 0.56 22.24 -5.56
CA GLU A 113 1.20 23.35 -4.86
C GLU A 113 2.72 23.13 -4.72
N HIS A 114 3.12 21.88 -4.45
CA HIS A 114 4.52 21.48 -4.29
C HIS A 114 5.18 21.05 -5.61
N ARG A 115 4.54 21.31 -6.77
CA ARG A 115 5.06 21.02 -8.11
C ARG A 115 5.42 19.54 -8.36
N ARG A 116 4.78 18.63 -7.64
CA ARG A 116 4.87 17.17 -7.86
C ARG A 116 3.91 16.69 -8.94
N ARG A 117 2.87 17.48 -9.22
CA ARG A 117 1.91 17.24 -10.31
C ARG A 117 1.56 18.53 -11.07
N PRO A 118 1.20 18.45 -12.37
CA PRO A 118 0.87 19.61 -13.18
C PRO A 118 -0.44 20.29 -12.75
N ALA A 119 -0.52 21.61 -12.95
CA ALA A 119 -1.73 22.39 -12.64
C ALA A 119 -2.99 21.93 -13.40
N ALA A 120 -2.83 21.22 -14.53
CA ALA A 120 -3.93 20.62 -15.29
C ALA A 120 -4.73 19.60 -14.47
N ASP A 121 -4.11 18.96 -13.47
CA ASP A 121 -4.78 17.97 -12.62
C ASP A 121 -5.80 18.59 -11.66
N ARG A 122 -5.95 19.93 -11.61
CA ARG A 122 -7.06 20.58 -10.89
C ARG A 122 -8.44 20.12 -11.39
N ALA A 123 -8.54 19.64 -12.63
CA ALA A 123 -9.78 19.03 -13.14
C ALA A 123 -10.16 17.74 -12.39
N MET A 124 -9.18 16.99 -11.87
CA MET A 124 -9.42 15.81 -11.04
C MET A 124 -10.07 16.19 -9.71
N ILE A 125 -9.57 17.25 -9.06
CA ILE A 125 -10.13 17.80 -7.81
C ILE A 125 -11.61 18.17 -8.01
N ALA A 126 -11.92 18.91 -9.06
CA ALA A 126 -13.31 19.30 -9.37
C ALA A 126 -14.22 18.08 -9.57
N THR A 127 -13.71 17.03 -10.22
CA THR A 127 -14.45 15.77 -10.42
C THR A 127 -14.69 15.03 -9.10
N LEU A 128 -13.66 14.94 -8.23
CA LEU A 128 -13.79 14.33 -6.90
C LEU A 128 -14.84 15.06 -6.05
N ASP A 129 -14.81 16.39 -6.02
CA ASP A 129 -15.75 17.20 -5.27
C ASP A 129 -17.19 17.07 -5.77
N GLU A 130 -17.38 16.94 -7.09
CA GLU A 130 -18.70 16.72 -7.67
C GLU A 130 -19.25 15.35 -7.29
N VAL A 131 -18.46 14.29 -7.44
CA VAL A 131 -18.88 12.94 -7.05
C VAL A 131 -19.13 12.89 -5.54
N ARG A 132 -18.25 13.47 -4.73
CA ARG A 132 -18.42 13.57 -3.27
C ARG A 132 -19.75 14.19 -2.90
N ARG A 133 -20.09 15.36 -3.46
CA ARG A 133 -21.39 16.03 -3.23
C ARG A 133 -22.59 15.20 -3.64
N ALA A 134 -22.44 14.33 -4.64
CA ALA A 134 -23.52 13.48 -5.12
C ALA A 134 -23.74 12.23 -4.26
N ILE A 135 -22.71 11.74 -3.55
CA ILE A 135 -22.79 10.51 -2.74
C ILE A 135 -22.83 10.77 -1.23
N ASP A 136 -22.50 11.99 -0.79
CA ASP A 136 -22.49 12.37 0.63
C ASP A 136 -23.93 12.53 1.14
N ASP A 137 -24.33 11.60 2.00
CA ASP A 137 -25.64 11.60 2.66
C ASP A 137 -25.65 12.41 3.98
N GLY A 138 -24.49 12.94 4.39
CA GLY A 138 -24.31 13.71 5.62
C GLY A 138 -24.36 12.88 6.91
N VAL A 139 -24.44 11.56 6.83
CA VAL A 139 -24.57 10.67 8.00
C VAL A 139 -23.20 10.17 8.46
N ASN A 140 -22.46 9.53 7.55
CA ASN A 140 -21.13 9.02 7.85
C ASN A 140 -20.21 9.18 6.63
N PRO A 141 -19.29 10.15 6.62
CA PRO A 141 -18.43 10.40 5.46
C PRO A 141 -17.45 9.26 5.19
N SER A 142 -17.21 8.36 6.14
CA SER A 142 -16.36 7.18 5.94
C SER A 142 -17.10 6.00 5.31
N HIS A 143 -18.43 6.03 5.29
CA HIS A 143 -19.21 4.94 4.71
C HIS A 143 -18.99 4.90 3.20
N SER A 144 -18.58 3.72 2.71
CA SER A 144 -18.39 3.49 1.28
C SER A 144 -19.71 3.12 0.62
N CYS A 145 -20.00 3.73 -0.52
CA CYS A 145 -21.22 3.47 -1.29
C CYS A 145 -20.88 3.20 -2.77
N ALA A 146 -21.82 2.57 -3.47
CA ALA A 146 -21.65 2.22 -4.87
C ALA A 146 -21.72 3.48 -5.74
N LEU A 147 -20.75 3.63 -6.63
CA LEU A 147 -20.76 4.65 -7.67
C LEU A 147 -21.65 4.22 -8.83
N SER A 148 -22.39 5.16 -9.40
CA SER A 148 -23.02 4.95 -10.72
C SER A 148 -21.96 4.71 -11.79
N ALA A 149 -22.34 4.04 -12.89
CA ALA A 149 -21.42 3.78 -14.00
C ALA A 149 -20.74 5.05 -14.54
N ALA A 150 -21.50 6.14 -14.67
CA ALA A 150 -20.98 7.43 -15.13
C ALA A 150 -19.98 8.06 -14.14
N GLN A 151 -20.20 7.92 -12.83
CA GLN A 151 -19.24 8.40 -11.82
C GLN A 151 -17.96 7.55 -11.84
N ALA A 152 -18.09 6.22 -11.88
CA ALA A 152 -16.96 5.30 -11.94
C ALA A 152 -16.09 5.56 -13.19
N GLU A 153 -16.71 5.75 -14.35
CA GLU A 153 -16.01 6.06 -15.61
C GLU A 153 -15.19 7.35 -15.51
N ARG A 154 -15.78 8.42 -14.97
CA ARG A 154 -15.10 9.71 -14.78
C ARG A 154 -13.90 9.63 -13.83
N LEU A 155 -13.95 8.72 -12.87
CA LEU A 155 -12.91 8.53 -11.84
C LEU A 155 -11.84 7.51 -12.24
N ALA A 156 -12.12 6.61 -13.19
CA ALA A 156 -11.34 5.40 -13.49
C ALA A 156 -9.83 5.63 -13.76
N HIS A 157 -9.48 6.80 -14.28
CA HIS A 157 -8.10 7.13 -14.65
C HIS A 157 -7.23 7.64 -13.50
N PHE A 158 -7.81 8.01 -12.35
CA PHE A 158 -7.02 8.60 -11.27
C PHE A 158 -7.49 8.25 -9.85
N TYR A 159 -8.77 7.97 -9.63
CA TYR A 159 -9.23 7.49 -8.34
C TYR A 159 -8.67 6.09 -8.08
N ASN A 160 -8.17 5.83 -6.87
CA ASN A 160 -7.59 4.55 -6.50
C ASN A 160 -6.45 4.07 -7.43
N ARG A 161 -5.76 5.02 -8.08
CA ARG A 161 -4.56 4.80 -8.90
C ARG A 161 -3.32 5.35 -8.20
N LEU A 162 -2.17 4.78 -8.52
CA LEU A 162 -0.88 5.27 -8.06
C LEU A 162 -0.41 6.43 -8.96
N LEU A 163 -0.84 7.65 -8.62
CA LEU A 163 -0.55 8.89 -9.35
C LEU A 163 0.82 9.48 -9.06
N HIS A 164 1.33 9.31 -7.84
CA HIS A 164 2.65 9.76 -7.41
C HIS A 164 3.20 8.81 -6.35
N HIS A 165 4.43 8.35 -6.53
CA HIS A 165 5.13 7.46 -5.59
C HIS A 165 6.61 7.83 -5.57
N PRO A 166 7.02 8.75 -4.67
CA PRO A 166 8.40 9.21 -4.63
C PRO A 166 9.30 8.15 -3.97
N ALA A 167 10.57 8.11 -4.38
CA ALA A 167 11.57 7.40 -3.62
C ALA A 167 11.84 8.11 -2.28
N ILE A 168 12.27 7.36 -1.27
CA ILE A 168 12.76 7.92 -0.02
C ILE A 168 14.26 7.74 0.04
N ASP A 169 14.98 8.83 -0.18
CA ASP A 169 16.43 8.87 -0.12
C ASP A 169 16.87 9.52 1.19
N ILE A 170 17.58 8.76 2.02
CA ILE A 170 18.11 9.21 3.30
C ILE A 170 19.56 8.77 3.37
N GLU A 171 20.46 9.73 3.53
CA GLU A 171 21.87 9.50 3.82
C GLU A 171 22.06 9.11 5.29
N GLY A 172 22.89 8.10 5.55
CA GLY A 172 23.19 7.64 6.91
C GLY A 172 22.07 6.84 7.58
N SER A 173 22.12 6.81 8.91
CA SER A 173 21.21 6.05 9.79
C SER A 173 19.79 6.62 9.80
N CYS A 174 18.79 5.74 9.77
CA CYS A 174 17.40 6.12 10.03
C CYS A 174 17.18 6.49 11.50
N LEU A 175 17.90 5.84 12.41
CA LEU A 175 17.83 6.15 13.84
C LEU A 175 18.66 7.38 14.19
N ASN A 176 18.18 8.15 15.17
CA ASN A 176 18.93 9.26 15.72
C ASN A 176 20.21 8.75 16.42
N PRO A 177 21.40 9.27 16.08
CA PRO A 177 22.65 8.82 16.69
C PRO A 177 22.78 9.18 18.17
N ALA A 178 21.99 10.13 18.67
CA ALA A 178 22.02 10.60 20.05
C ALA A 178 21.14 9.78 21.02
N LEU A 179 20.50 8.69 20.56
CA LEU A 179 19.65 7.87 21.41
C LEU A 179 20.42 7.21 22.56
N ASP A 180 19.94 7.40 23.78
CA ASP A 180 20.38 6.61 24.94
C ASP A 180 19.66 5.25 24.92
N ARG A 181 20.26 4.31 24.19
CA ARG A 181 19.69 2.96 23.99
C ARG A 181 19.55 2.20 25.30
N ALA A 182 20.51 2.37 26.21
CA ALA A 182 20.50 1.68 27.50
C ALA A 182 19.36 2.18 28.40
N ASP A 183 19.13 3.50 28.44
CA ASP A 183 17.98 4.08 29.15
C ASP A 183 16.65 3.62 28.55
N ILE A 184 16.53 3.63 27.22
CA ILE A 184 15.30 3.18 26.52
C ILE A 184 14.97 1.73 26.90
N GLU A 185 15.94 0.82 26.83
CA GLU A 185 15.74 -0.59 27.18
C GLU A 185 15.45 -0.79 28.67
N ALA A 186 16.13 -0.04 29.55
CA ALA A 186 15.88 -0.08 31.00
C ALA A 186 14.45 0.37 31.34
N ARG A 187 13.98 1.47 30.73
CA ARG A 187 12.60 1.97 30.90
C ARG A 187 11.57 0.99 30.34
N TYR A 188 11.85 0.39 29.19
CA TYR A 188 11.00 -0.66 28.64
C TYR A 188 10.86 -1.84 29.60
N ALA A 189 11.99 -2.36 30.13
CA ALA A 189 12.00 -3.46 31.08
C ALA A 189 11.33 -3.12 32.42
N ALA A 190 11.39 -1.86 32.86
CA ALA A 190 10.76 -1.40 34.10
C ALA A 190 9.25 -1.11 33.98
N SER A 191 8.71 -1.06 32.76
CA SER A 191 7.29 -0.73 32.51
C SER A 191 6.38 -1.97 32.52
N ALA A 192 5.15 -1.80 33.04
CA ALA A 192 4.10 -2.81 33.04
C ALA A 192 2.76 -2.19 32.57
N PRO A 193 2.25 -2.53 31.37
CA PRO A 193 2.85 -3.40 30.35
C PRO A 193 4.14 -2.82 29.77
N SER A 194 4.99 -3.67 29.18
CA SER A 194 6.26 -3.27 28.56
C SER A 194 6.02 -2.33 27.38
N ILE A 195 6.00 -1.02 27.65
CA ILE A 195 5.75 0.06 26.71
C ILE A 195 6.72 1.18 27.03
N VAL A 196 7.43 1.67 26.01
CA VAL A 196 8.34 2.82 26.12
C VAL A 196 8.02 3.83 25.02
N VAL A 197 8.00 5.11 25.39
CA VAL A 197 7.93 6.22 24.43
C VAL A 197 9.34 6.72 24.18
N VAL A 198 9.77 6.73 22.92
CA VAL A 198 11.11 7.18 22.53
C VAL A 198 10.96 8.47 21.75
N ASP A 199 11.31 9.58 22.40
CA ASP A 199 11.41 10.87 21.73
C ASP A 199 12.60 10.86 20.77
N ASP A 200 12.45 11.58 19.65
CA ASP A 200 13.47 11.72 18.61
C ASP A 200 14.06 10.38 18.11
N LEU A 201 13.22 9.34 17.99
CA LEU A 201 13.64 8.00 17.53
C LEU A 201 14.33 8.04 16.14
N LEU A 202 13.73 8.78 15.20
CA LEU A 202 14.26 8.93 13.85
C LEU A 202 15.27 10.08 13.81
N SER A 203 16.32 9.94 13.00
CA SER A 203 17.15 11.07 12.64
C SER A 203 16.31 12.12 11.90
N LEU A 204 16.65 13.41 12.05
CA LEU A 204 15.90 14.49 11.40
C LEU A 204 15.75 14.28 9.88
N PRO A 205 16.81 13.91 9.12
CA PRO A 205 16.67 13.61 7.69
C PRO A 205 15.70 12.46 7.42
N ALA A 206 15.67 11.43 8.29
CA ALA A 206 14.78 10.29 8.10
C ALA A 206 13.32 10.66 8.40
N LEU A 207 13.07 11.41 9.48
CA LEU A 207 11.74 11.91 9.82
C LEU A 207 11.19 12.79 8.69
N GLU A 208 11.97 13.76 8.21
CA GLU A 208 11.55 14.66 7.13
C GLU A 208 11.25 13.91 5.83
N ALA A 209 12.09 12.93 5.47
CA ALA A 209 11.93 12.17 4.24
C ALA A 209 10.70 11.24 4.29
N ILE A 210 10.49 10.54 5.42
CA ILE A 210 9.31 9.69 5.62
C ILE A 210 8.04 10.53 5.68
N HIS A 211 8.07 11.66 6.39
CA HIS A 211 6.92 12.57 6.48
C HIS A 211 6.54 13.12 5.10
N ARG A 212 7.53 13.56 4.30
CA ARG A 212 7.30 14.00 2.93
C ARG A 212 6.73 12.88 2.07
N PHE A 213 7.25 11.66 2.18
CA PHE A 213 6.68 10.51 1.47
C PHE A 213 5.23 10.26 1.84
N CYS A 214 4.85 10.34 3.12
CA CYS A 214 3.46 10.19 3.53
C CYS A 214 2.55 11.28 2.93
N LEU A 215 3.02 12.52 2.82
CA LEU A 215 2.25 13.60 2.20
C LEU A 215 2.12 13.42 0.67
N GLU A 216 3.20 12.98 0.02
CA GLU A 216 3.30 12.95 -1.43
C GLU A 216 2.79 11.63 -2.07
N ALA A 217 2.96 10.47 -1.42
CA ALA A 217 2.63 9.18 -2.01
C ALA A 217 1.10 8.95 -2.09
N THR A 218 0.58 8.67 -3.28
CA THR A 218 -0.85 8.40 -3.50
C THR A 218 -1.16 6.90 -3.33
N ILE A 219 -0.89 6.40 -2.13
CA ILE A 219 -1.00 4.96 -1.75
C ILE A 219 -2.18 4.69 -0.82
N TRP A 220 -2.96 5.73 -0.54
CA TRP A 220 -4.12 5.69 0.32
C TRP A 220 -5.29 5.22 -0.53
N PHE A 221 -5.66 3.94 -0.48
CA PHE A 221 -6.66 3.38 -1.40
C PHE A 221 -7.99 3.01 -0.76
N ASP A 222 -8.05 2.87 0.56
CA ASP A 222 -9.26 2.39 1.22
C ASP A 222 -9.35 2.89 2.66
N CYS A 223 -10.57 3.24 3.09
CA CYS A 223 -10.87 3.54 4.47
C CYS A 223 -10.92 2.21 5.24
N LYS A 224 -9.91 1.97 6.07
CA LYS A 224 -9.78 0.73 6.82
C LYS A 224 -10.75 0.73 8.01
N GLU A 225 -11.40 -0.43 8.20
CA GLU A 225 -12.28 -0.75 9.33
C GLU A 225 -13.53 0.15 9.44
N ALA A 226 -14.44 -0.20 10.37
CA ALA A 226 -15.66 0.56 10.64
C ALA A 226 -15.41 1.98 11.21
N GLY A 227 -14.15 2.31 11.56
CA GLY A 227 -13.75 3.59 12.13
C GLY A 227 -13.30 4.66 11.13
N GLY A 228 -13.24 4.35 9.84
CA GLY A 228 -13.00 5.35 8.80
C GLY A 228 -11.57 5.91 8.72
N TYR A 229 -10.58 5.20 9.26
CA TYR A 229 -9.18 5.62 9.14
C TYR A 229 -8.63 5.32 7.75
N LEU A 230 -7.92 6.26 7.15
CA LEU A 230 -7.25 6.06 5.87
C LEU A 230 -5.80 5.64 6.11
N GLY A 231 -5.46 4.43 5.70
CA GLY A 231 -4.15 3.82 5.94
C GLY A 231 -3.60 3.04 4.75
N ALA A 232 -2.30 2.85 4.74
CA ALA A 232 -1.58 2.09 3.72
C ALA A 232 -0.60 1.09 4.37
N TYR A 233 -0.58 -0.13 3.85
CA TYR A 233 0.40 -1.15 4.20
C TYR A 233 1.47 -1.28 3.11
N LEU A 234 2.47 -2.16 3.33
CA LEU A 234 3.48 -2.50 2.31
C LEU A 234 2.84 -2.86 0.96
N HIS A 235 1.75 -3.64 0.97
CA HIS A 235 1.05 -4.07 -0.25
C HIS A 235 0.17 -3.00 -0.89
N ASP A 236 -0.07 -1.88 -0.20
CA ASP A 236 -0.71 -0.69 -0.77
C ASP A 236 0.31 0.26 -1.41
N GLY A 237 1.62 -0.01 -1.26
CA GLY A 237 2.69 0.85 -1.76
C GLY A 237 3.44 1.62 -0.67
N PHE A 238 3.18 1.38 0.62
CA PHE A 238 4.07 1.84 1.71
C PHE A 238 5.37 1.01 1.75
N ASP A 239 6.03 0.85 0.60
CA ASP A 239 7.06 -0.16 0.32
C ASP A 239 8.47 0.43 0.12
N ALA A 240 8.72 1.63 0.66
CA ALA A 240 10.02 2.27 0.51
C ALA A 240 11.13 1.41 1.17
N PRO A 241 12.26 1.12 0.47
CA PRO A 241 13.32 0.26 1.01
C PRO A 241 13.91 0.77 2.34
N VAL A 242 13.85 2.09 2.55
CA VAL A 242 14.31 2.72 3.78
C VAL A 242 13.55 2.26 5.03
N LEU A 243 12.29 1.83 4.89
CA LEU A 243 11.50 1.29 5.99
C LEU A 243 12.03 -0.07 6.46
N VAL A 244 12.56 -0.88 5.53
CA VAL A 244 13.26 -2.13 5.87
C VAL A 244 14.61 -1.83 6.51
N ARG A 245 15.33 -0.82 6.01
CA ARG A 245 16.56 -0.37 6.67
C ARG A 245 16.28 0.07 8.10
N PHE A 246 15.27 0.89 8.32
CA PHE A 246 14.82 1.30 9.66
C PHE A 246 14.49 0.10 10.54
N ALA A 247 13.71 -0.87 10.07
CA ALA A 247 13.37 -2.07 10.85
C ALA A 247 14.62 -2.89 11.24
N LYS A 248 15.60 -3.02 10.32
CA LYS A 248 16.88 -3.71 10.59
C LYS A 248 17.73 -2.95 11.60
N GLU A 249 17.84 -1.63 11.45
CA GLU A 249 18.57 -0.77 12.39
C GLU A 249 17.93 -0.79 13.78
N LEU A 250 16.61 -0.73 13.88
CA LEU A 250 15.87 -0.78 15.14
C LEU A 250 16.12 -2.09 15.89
N ARG A 251 16.03 -3.23 15.19
CA ARG A 251 16.33 -4.56 15.77
C ARG A 251 17.76 -4.68 16.28
N SER A 252 18.72 -4.04 15.60
CA SER A 252 20.12 -4.02 16.00
C SER A 252 20.39 -3.07 17.17
N ALA A 253 19.74 -1.91 17.19
CA ALA A 253 19.99 -0.86 18.17
C ALA A 253 19.25 -1.07 19.50
N LEU A 254 18.08 -1.69 19.48
CA LEU A 254 17.20 -1.89 20.64
C LEU A 254 16.71 -3.36 20.69
N PRO A 255 17.61 -4.35 20.80
CA PRO A 255 17.25 -5.77 20.79
C PRO A 255 16.32 -6.19 21.93
N ALA A 256 16.28 -5.48 23.07
CA ALA A 256 15.37 -5.84 24.16
C ALA A 256 13.89 -5.53 23.87
N LEU A 257 13.61 -4.72 22.84
CA LEU A 257 12.25 -4.32 22.47
C LEU A 257 11.58 -5.28 21.46
N LEU A 258 12.33 -6.14 20.76
CA LEU A 258 11.88 -6.85 19.54
C LEU A 258 12.17 -8.35 19.51
#